data_AF-A0A4R6ES57-F1
#
_entry.id   AF-A0A4R6ES57-F1
#
_cell.length_a   1.000
_cell.length_b   1.000
_cell.length_c   1.000
_cell.angle_alpha   90.00
_cell.angle_beta   90.00
_cell.angle_gamma   90.00
#
_symmetry.space_group_name_H-M   'P 1'
#
loop_
_entity.id
_entity.type
_entity.pdbx_description
1 polymer ?
#
loop_
_entity_poly.entity_id
_entity_poly.type
_entity_poly.pdbx_seq_one_letter_code
_entity_poly.pdbx_strand_id
1 'polypeptide(L)'
;MAHEKKLADRLARWDPAAPYAGEAWPGVARDLAAAGDGPLLPDRRPRDPWKPRYFLDTEFTDFDACQLISMAIVGENGREFYGECSDFEHPLCSDFVRATVLPQLGQFPDRAMPFNQLRRELLDWLNRVPAKPTPVLCFDFHGDLQLVEHLLGGPLPRGWKTENICNRLDARRVAGYFAEHGGEHHALYDARAHGSAFI
;
A
#
# COMPACT_ATOMS: atom_id res chain seq x y z
N MET A 1 -2.18 8.21 -13.46
CA MET A 1 -3.07 9.39 -13.66
C MET A 1 -4.55 9.02 -13.88
N ALA A 2 -4.95 8.38 -15.00
CA ALA A 2 -6.38 8.07 -15.26
C ALA A 2 -6.94 6.92 -14.40
N HIS A 3 -6.12 5.91 -14.10
CA HIS A 3 -6.51 4.75 -13.29
C HIS A 3 -6.59 5.06 -11.78
N GLU A 4 -5.64 5.86 -11.27
CA GLU A 4 -5.62 6.36 -9.88
C GLU A 4 -6.88 7.14 -9.50
N LYS A 5 -7.32 8.06 -10.38
CA LYS A 5 -8.52 8.87 -10.14
C LYS A 5 -9.79 8.01 -10.13
N LYS A 6 -9.87 7.01 -11.01
CA LYS A 6 -10.98 6.06 -11.11
C LYS A 6 -11.09 5.19 -9.85
N LEU A 7 -9.97 4.78 -9.27
CA LEU A 7 -9.94 4.01 -8.02
C LEU A 7 -10.39 4.86 -6.83
N ALA A 8 -9.85 6.08 -6.69
CA ALA A 8 -10.20 7.01 -5.63
C ALA A 8 -11.69 7.41 -5.64
N ASP A 9 -12.25 7.72 -6.82
CA ASP A 9 -13.66 8.11 -6.97
C ASP A 9 -14.66 6.96 -6.71
N ARG A 10 -14.23 5.70 -6.82
CA ARG A 10 -15.08 4.52 -6.58
C ARG A 10 -15.06 4.10 -5.11
N LEU A 11 -13.93 4.26 -4.43
CA LEU A 11 -13.77 3.95 -3.01
C LEU A 11 -14.46 4.98 -2.09
N ALA A 12 -14.60 6.23 -2.53
CA ALA A 12 -15.37 7.26 -1.81
C ALA A 12 -16.89 6.96 -1.67
N ARG A 13 -17.40 5.93 -2.36
CA ARG A 13 -18.81 5.50 -2.36
C ARG A 13 -19.07 4.22 -1.56
N TRP A 14 -18.08 3.73 -0.81
CA TRP A 14 -18.12 2.44 -0.10
C TRP A 14 -18.90 2.49 1.23
N ASP A 15 -19.72 1.46 1.50
CA ASP A 15 -20.48 1.25 2.74
C ASP A 15 -19.79 0.18 3.62
N PRO A 16 -19.35 0.50 4.85
CA PRO A 16 -18.62 -0.41 5.74
C PRO A 16 -19.49 -1.50 6.40
N ALA A 17 -20.82 -1.49 6.23
CA ALA A 17 -21.72 -2.47 6.86
C ALA A 17 -22.20 -3.59 5.93
N ALA A 18 -21.83 -3.57 4.64
CA ALA A 18 -22.25 -4.59 3.69
C ALA A 18 -21.48 -5.91 3.91
N PRO A 19 -22.15 -7.07 4.00
CA PRO A 19 -21.46 -8.37 4.00
C PRO A 19 -20.68 -8.53 2.69
N TYR A 20 -19.49 -9.13 2.77
CA TYR A 20 -18.66 -9.45 1.61
C TYR A 20 -19.40 -10.44 0.70
N ALA A 21 -20.09 -9.90 -0.30
CA ALA A 21 -20.65 -10.63 -1.42
C ALA A 21 -19.80 -10.24 -2.63
N GLY A 22 -19.02 -11.19 -3.16
CA GLY A 22 -18.07 -11.01 -4.26
C GLY A 22 -18.72 -10.62 -5.60
N GLU A 23 -19.39 -9.47 -5.67
CA GLU A 23 -19.93 -8.95 -6.91
C GLU A 23 -19.06 -7.83 -7.50
N ALA A 24 -18.78 -7.97 -8.80
CA ALA A 24 -18.11 -6.97 -9.62
C ALA A 24 -18.92 -5.66 -9.69
N TRP A 25 -18.24 -4.53 -9.53
CA TRP A 25 -18.88 -3.21 -9.43
C TRP A 25 -19.30 -2.67 -10.82
N PRO A 26 -20.51 -2.11 -11.00
CA PRO A 26 -21.02 -1.70 -12.30
C PRO A 26 -20.58 -0.30 -12.77
N GLY A 27 -20.16 -0.22 -14.05
CA GLY A 27 -20.60 0.76 -15.04
C GLY A 27 -20.12 2.22 -14.97
N VAL A 28 -19.27 2.61 -15.93
CA VAL A 28 -18.86 4.00 -16.23
C VAL A 28 -19.75 4.66 -17.28
N ALA A 29 -20.10 5.94 -17.09
CA ALA A 29 -20.32 6.90 -18.18
C ALA A 29 -20.23 8.37 -17.73
N ARG A 30 -19.37 9.11 -18.44
CA ARG A 30 -19.38 10.54 -18.82
C ARG A 30 -18.88 11.66 -17.87
N ASP A 31 -17.82 12.27 -18.41
CA ASP A 31 -17.55 13.68 -18.68
C ASP A 31 -16.81 14.58 -17.66
N LEU A 32 -15.84 15.28 -18.26
CA LEU A 32 -14.79 16.15 -17.74
C LEU A 32 -15.33 17.55 -17.36
N ALA A 33 -14.70 18.20 -16.37
CA ALA A 33 -13.95 19.45 -16.57
C ALA A 33 -13.40 20.08 -15.26
N ALA A 34 -12.21 20.67 -15.40
CA ALA A 34 -11.65 21.86 -14.74
C ALA A 34 -11.08 21.78 -13.30
N ALA A 35 -9.74 21.87 -13.20
CA ALA A 35 -8.96 22.93 -12.53
C ALA A 35 -7.50 22.41 -12.41
N GLY A 36 -6.55 22.89 -13.22
CA GLY A 36 -5.74 24.07 -12.89
C GLY A 36 -4.26 23.67 -12.89
N ASP A 37 -3.61 23.80 -14.06
CA ASP A 37 -2.19 23.46 -14.25
C ASP A 37 -1.28 24.56 -13.68
N GLY A 38 -0.49 24.18 -12.67
CA GLY A 38 0.79 24.78 -12.35
C GLY A 38 1.78 23.64 -12.06
N PRO A 39 3.08 23.76 -12.42
CA PRO A 39 4.02 22.68 -12.16
C PRO A 39 4.16 22.51 -10.64
N LEU A 40 3.67 21.39 -10.11
CA LEU A 40 3.93 20.97 -8.74
C LEU A 40 5.44 20.71 -8.63
N LEU A 41 6.18 21.70 -8.16
CA LEU A 41 7.56 21.50 -7.74
C LEU A 41 7.56 20.39 -6.67
N PRO A 42 8.46 19.40 -6.75
CA PRO A 42 8.52 18.35 -5.74
C PRO A 42 8.72 19.00 -4.37
N ASP A 43 7.94 18.57 -3.37
CA ASP A 43 8.06 19.04 -1.99
C ASP A 43 9.41 18.58 -1.41
N ARG A 44 10.45 19.39 -1.64
CA ARG A 44 11.85 19.12 -1.23
C ARG A 44 12.10 19.47 0.24
N ARG A 45 11.11 19.29 1.13
CA ARG A 45 11.31 19.52 2.56
C ARG A 45 12.34 18.52 3.09
N PRO A 46 13.38 18.97 3.82
CA PRO A 46 14.37 18.07 4.39
C PRO A 46 13.72 16.97 5.23
N ARG A 47 14.27 15.75 5.18
CA ARG A 47 13.89 14.64 6.06
C ARG A 47 13.97 15.08 7.52
N ASP A 48 12.82 15.14 8.19
CA ASP A 48 12.75 15.42 9.63
C ASP A 48 13.27 14.19 10.39
N PRO A 49 14.44 14.27 11.04
CA PRO A 49 15.09 13.13 11.69
C PRO A 49 14.34 12.68 12.95
N TRP A 50 13.38 13.48 13.43
CA TRP A 50 12.64 13.21 14.65
C TRP A 50 11.32 12.49 14.39
N LYS A 51 10.95 12.20 13.15
CA LYS A 51 9.72 11.47 12.81
C LYS A 51 10.08 10.09 12.24
N PRO A 52 9.79 8.99 12.96
CA PRO A 52 10.05 7.66 12.46
C PRO A 52 9.09 7.39 11.29
N ARG A 53 9.66 7.10 10.12
CA ARG A 53 8.91 6.75 8.91
C ARG A 53 8.77 5.25 8.79
N TYR A 54 7.65 4.86 8.21
CA TYR A 54 7.25 3.49 7.96
C TYR A 54 6.75 3.41 6.53
N PHE A 55 7.45 2.69 5.67
CA PHE A 55 7.17 2.60 4.24
C PHE A 55 6.19 1.46 4.00
N LEU A 56 5.03 1.80 3.46
CA LEU A 56 3.97 0.89 3.07
C LEU A 56 4.16 0.50 1.61
N ASP A 57 3.90 -0.77 1.33
CA ASP A 57 3.64 -1.25 -0.01
C ASP A 57 2.59 -2.39 0.05
N THR A 58 1.76 -2.51 -0.99
CA THR A 58 0.76 -3.58 -1.11
C THR A 58 0.71 -4.17 -2.50
N GLU A 59 0.39 -5.46 -2.56
CA GLU A 59 0.06 -6.15 -3.80
C GLU A 59 -1.43 -6.51 -3.81
N PHE A 60 -2.06 -6.40 -4.97
CA PHE A 60 -3.50 -6.63 -5.14
C PHE A 60 -3.85 -7.23 -6.49
N THR A 61 -5.06 -7.81 -6.59
CA THR A 61 -5.52 -8.60 -7.74
C THR A 61 -5.59 -7.83 -9.06
N ASP A 62 -6.31 -6.71 -9.08
CA ASP A 62 -6.52 -5.86 -10.27
C ASP A 62 -7.06 -4.48 -9.86
N PHE A 63 -6.93 -3.46 -10.71
CA PHE A 63 -7.45 -2.12 -10.45
C PHE A 63 -8.99 -2.03 -10.47
N ASP A 64 -9.68 -2.89 -11.21
CA ASP A 64 -11.14 -2.89 -11.30
C ASP A 64 -11.81 -3.78 -10.25
N ALA A 65 -11.12 -4.83 -9.81
CA ALA A 65 -11.55 -5.78 -8.79
C ALA A 65 -10.46 -5.96 -7.72
N CYS A 66 -10.25 -4.90 -6.92
CA CYS A 66 -9.11 -4.76 -6.02
C CYS A 66 -9.29 -5.55 -4.72
N GLN A 67 -8.57 -6.66 -4.58
CA GLN A 67 -8.46 -7.44 -3.36
C GLN A 67 -7.00 -7.51 -2.94
N LEU A 68 -6.75 -7.32 -1.64
CA LEU A 68 -5.41 -7.39 -1.07
C LEU A 68 -4.84 -8.81 -1.22
N ILE A 69 -3.64 -8.91 -1.79
CA ILE A 69 -2.84 -10.14 -1.91
C ILE A 69 -1.78 -10.18 -0.81
N SER A 70 -1.00 -9.12 -0.66
CA SER A 70 0.00 -9.02 0.41
C SER A 70 0.25 -7.57 0.79
N MET A 71 0.82 -7.34 1.96
CA MET A 71 1.25 -6.01 2.38
C MET A 71 2.50 -6.05 3.24
N ALA A 72 3.27 -4.96 3.21
CA ALA A 72 4.37 -4.76 4.11
C ALA A 72 4.41 -3.35 4.67
N ILE A 73 4.95 -3.22 5.88
CA ILE A 73 5.31 -1.93 6.47
C ILE A 73 6.72 -2.04 7.02
N VAL A 74 7.64 -1.22 6.51
CA VAL A 74 9.06 -1.23 6.90
C VAL A 74 9.44 0.09 7.56
N GLY A 75 9.81 0.05 8.84
CA GLY A 75 10.23 1.22 9.59
C GLY A 75 11.71 1.56 9.39
N GLU A 76 12.06 2.84 9.41
CA GLU A 76 13.47 3.31 9.43
C GLU A 76 14.26 2.78 10.64
N ASN A 77 13.56 2.33 11.68
CA ASN A 77 14.12 1.73 12.90
C ASN A 77 14.29 0.20 12.81
N GLY A 78 14.10 -0.40 11.62
CA GLY A 78 14.20 -1.84 11.38
C GLY A 78 13.00 -2.65 11.83
N ARG A 79 11.90 -2.03 12.30
CA ARG A 79 10.64 -2.75 12.57
C ARG A 79 9.96 -3.07 11.24
N GLU A 80 9.65 -4.33 11.02
CA GLU A 80 8.95 -4.77 9.82
C GLU A 80 7.63 -5.46 10.17
N PHE A 81 6.65 -5.31 9.29
CA PHE A 81 5.45 -6.12 9.20
C PHE A 81 5.37 -6.64 7.76
N TYR A 82 5.02 -7.91 7.60
CA TYR A 82 4.70 -8.51 6.32
C TYR A 82 3.62 -9.56 6.53
N GLY A 83 2.64 -9.60 5.64
CA GLY A 83 1.60 -10.62 5.65
C GLY A 83 1.00 -10.81 4.26
N GLU A 84 0.61 -12.04 3.98
CA GLU A 84 -0.02 -12.48 2.74
C GLU A 84 -1.47 -12.86 3.06
N CYS A 85 -2.41 -12.29 2.32
CA CYS A 85 -3.82 -12.64 2.40
C CYS A 85 -4.03 -13.98 1.68
N SER A 86 -4.61 -14.96 2.35
CA SER A 86 -4.78 -16.32 1.80
C SER A 86 -6.15 -16.57 1.16
N ASP A 87 -7.10 -15.66 1.34
CA ASP A 87 -8.50 -15.79 0.95
C ASP A 87 -8.95 -14.76 -0.10
N PHE A 88 -8.02 -14.24 -0.92
CA PHE A 88 -8.36 -13.49 -2.14
C PHE A 88 -8.73 -14.42 -3.30
N GLU A 89 -9.53 -13.92 -4.23
CA GLU A 89 -10.02 -14.66 -5.38
C GLU A 89 -9.01 -14.65 -6.52
N HIS A 90 -8.30 -15.77 -6.70
CA HIS A 90 -7.37 -15.97 -7.81
C HIS A 90 -7.94 -15.63 -9.19
N PRO A 91 -9.24 -15.87 -9.53
CA PRO A 91 -9.81 -15.45 -10.82
C PRO A 91 -9.79 -13.94 -11.07
N LEU A 92 -9.73 -13.11 -10.03
CA LEU A 92 -9.69 -11.65 -10.15
C LEU A 92 -8.28 -11.11 -10.42
N CYS A 93 -7.24 -11.93 -10.28
CA CYS A 93 -5.87 -11.53 -10.62
C CYS A 93 -5.73 -11.21 -12.11
N SER A 94 -5.15 -10.05 -12.41
CA SER A 94 -4.67 -9.70 -13.74
C SER A 94 -3.59 -10.67 -14.24
N ASP A 95 -3.35 -10.71 -15.55
CA ASP A 95 -2.28 -11.53 -16.14
C ASP A 95 -0.90 -11.17 -15.58
N PHE A 96 -0.67 -9.88 -15.32
CA PHE A 96 0.55 -9.40 -14.69
C PHE A 96 0.73 -9.96 -13.28
N VAL A 97 -0.31 -9.88 -12.44
CA VAL A 97 -0.28 -10.41 -11.06
C VAL A 97 -0.01 -11.91 -11.06
N ARG A 98 -0.64 -12.67 -11.96
CA ARG A 98 -0.40 -14.12 -12.09
C ARG A 98 1.03 -14.45 -12.47
N ALA A 99 1.63 -13.65 -13.36
CA ALA A 99 2.97 -13.90 -13.89
C ALA A 99 4.09 -13.41 -12.94
N THR A 100 3.85 -12.34 -12.19
CA THR A 100 4.90 -11.60 -11.48
C THR A 100 4.74 -11.64 -9.96
N VAL A 101 3.52 -11.47 -9.44
CA VAL A 101 3.26 -11.33 -8.00
C VAL A 101 3.04 -12.69 -7.33
N LEU A 102 2.09 -13.48 -7.85
CA LEU A 102 1.73 -14.76 -7.23
C LEU A 102 2.90 -15.75 -7.06
N PRO A 103 3.85 -15.88 -8.02
CA PRO A 103 5.00 -16.76 -7.86
C PRO A 103 5.95 -16.36 -6.73
N GLN A 104 5.83 -15.13 -6.22
CA GLN A 104 6.67 -14.62 -5.14
C GLN A 104 6.08 -14.85 -3.75
N LEU A 105 4.83 -15.30 -3.62
CA LEU A 105 4.21 -15.60 -2.33
C LEU A 105 4.83 -16.84 -1.65
N GLY A 106 4.72 -16.92 -0.33
CA GLY A 106 5.21 -18.06 0.45
C GLY A 106 6.73 -18.11 0.63
N GLN A 107 7.46 -17.07 0.22
CA GLN A 107 8.91 -16.94 0.48
C GLN A 107 9.22 -16.84 1.98
N PHE A 108 8.30 -16.28 2.77
CA PHE A 108 8.44 -16.11 4.20
C PHE A 108 7.47 -17.04 4.94
N PRO A 109 7.95 -18.04 5.70
CA PRO A 109 7.09 -18.99 6.39
C PRO A 109 6.19 -18.28 7.41
N ASP A 110 5.00 -18.83 7.62
CA ASP A 110 4.02 -18.36 8.60
C ASP A 110 3.52 -16.92 8.37
N ARG A 111 3.55 -16.43 7.12
CA ARG A 111 3.05 -15.10 6.73
C ARG A 111 1.72 -15.12 5.97
N ALA A 112 1.30 -16.27 5.47
CA ALA A 112 -0.02 -16.42 4.84
C ALA A 112 -1.11 -16.63 5.89
N MET A 113 -2.19 -15.84 5.80
CA MET A 113 -3.29 -15.87 6.75
C MET A 113 -4.59 -15.33 6.14
N PRO A 114 -5.78 -15.68 6.68
CA PRO A 114 -7.04 -15.09 6.22
C PRO A 114 -7.11 -13.58 6.47
N PHE A 115 -7.85 -12.84 5.65
CA PHE A 115 -7.99 -11.38 5.71
C PHE A 115 -8.30 -10.86 7.12
N ASN A 116 -9.22 -11.53 7.82
CA ASN A 116 -9.60 -11.15 9.19
C ASN A 116 -8.47 -11.37 10.22
N GLN A 117 -7.59 -12.35 10.00
CA GLN A 117 -6.39 -12.52 10.82
C GLN A 117 -5.36 -11.44 10.50
N LEU A 118 -5.12 -11.17 9.21
CA LEU A 118 -4.22 -10.12 8.77
C LEU A 118 -4.61 -8.75 9.36
N ARG A 119 -5.92 -8.43 9.38
CA ARG A 119 -6.48 -7.25 10.06
C ARG A 119 -6.06 -7.15 11.51
N ARG A 120 -6.22 -8.25 12.28
CA ARG A 120 -5.88 -8.26 13.72
C ARG A 120 -4.39 -8.09 13.93
N GLU A 121 -3.57 -8.82 13.17
CA GLU A 121 -2.12 -8.76 13.29
C GLU A 121 -1.56 -7.38 12.91
N LEU A 122 -2.09 -6.77 11.84
CA LEU A 122 -1.73 -5.41 11.46
C LEU A 122 -2.11 -4.40 12.55
N LEU A 123 -3.35 -4.48 13.07
CA LEU A 123 -3.81 -3.57 14.11
C LEU A 123 -2.95 -3.69 15.38
N ASP A 124 -2.62 -4.92 15.79
CA ASP A 124 -1.73 -5.17 16.92
C ASP A 124 -0.32 -4.63 16.66
N TRP A 125 0.22 -4.80 15.44
CA TRP A 125 1.54 -4.29 15.09
C TRP A 125 1.59 -2.75 15.10
N LEU A 126 0.58 -2.09 14.53
CA LEU A 126 0.44 -0.62 14.50
C LEU A 126 0.32 -0.04 15.91
N ASN A 127 -0.43 -0.71 16.81
CA ASN A 127 -0.57 -0.29 18.21
C ASN A 127 0.69 -0.48 19.04
N ARG A 128 1.62 -1.36 18.62
CA ARG A 128 2.93 -1.53 19.25
C ARG A 128 3.95 -0.49 18.81
N VAL A 129 3.67 0.32 17.79
CA VAL A 129 4.52 1.46 17.42
C VAL A 129 4.32 2.60 18.42
N PRO A 130 5.39 3.15 19.02
CA PRO A 130 5.27 4.30 19.91
C PRO A 130 4.62 5.50 19.22
N ALA A 131 3.61 6.10 19.84
CA ALA A 131 2.92 7.28 19.31
C ALA A 131 3.77 8.58 19.38
N LYS A 132 4.89 8.55 20.11
CA LYS A 132 5.85 9.65 20.24
C LYS A 132 7.28 9.12 20.09
N PRO A 133 8.13 9.75 19.26
CA PRO A 133 7.75 10.75 18.24
C PRO A 133 6.67 10.25 17.27
N THR A 134 5.90 11.18 16.68
CA THR A 134 4.76 10.85 15.81
C THR A 134 5.19 9.97 14.63
N PRO A 135 4.69 8.72 14.52
CA PRO A 135 5.00 7.86 13.39
C PRO A 135 4.30 8.34 12.12
N VAL A 136 5.00 8.22 10.99
CA VAL A 136 4.50 8.60 9.67
C VAL A 136 4.49 7.36 8.77
N LEU A 137 3.30 6.97 8.31
CA LEU A 137 3.13 5.94 7.29
C LEU A 137 3.32 6.59 5.91
N CYS A 138 4.38 6.21 5.23
CA CYS A 138 4.76 6.69 3.91
C CYS A 138 4.26 5.72 2.85
N PHE A 139 3.64 6.23 1.79
CA PHE A 139 3.13 5.46 0.65
C PHE A 139 3.43 6.24 -0.63
N ASP A 140 3.68 5.58 -1.74
CA ASP A 140 3.89 6.22 -3.04
C ASP A 140 2.63 6.16 -3.92
N PHE A 141 1.80 5.13 -3.75
CA PHE A 141 0.50 5.01 -4.40
C PHE A 141 -0.67 5.10 -3.41
N HIS A 142 -1.64 5.97 -3.70
CA HIS A 142 -2.76 6.21 -2.77
C HIS A 142 -3.66 4.98 -2.57
N GLY A 143 -3.71 4.07 -3.55
CA GLY A 143 -4.48 2.84 -3.45
C GLY A 143 -3.98 1.92 -2.33
N ASP A 144 -2.67 1.92 -2.03
CA ASP A 144 -2.11 1.13 -0.92
C ASP A 144 -2.66 1.59 0.42
N LEU A 145 -2.69 2.91 0.62
CA LEU A 145 -3.27 3.48 1.84
C LEU A 145 -4.74 3.09 1.98
N GLN A 146 -5.50 3.15 0.88
CA GLN A 146 -6.92 2.77 0.88
C GLN A 146 -7.12 1.27 1.16
N LEU A 147 -6.27 0.40 0.62
CA LEU A 147 -6.28 -1.04 0.91
C LEU A 147 -6.01 -1.32 2.39
N VAL A 148 -5.06 -0.60 2.99
CA VAL A 148 -4.77 -0.68 4.43
C VAL A 148 -5.95 -0.19 5.27
N GLU A 149 -6.55 0.95 4.93
CA GLU A 149 -7.72 1.48 5.63
C GLU A 149 -8.92 0.52 5.51
N HIS A 150 -9.12 -0.09 4.33
CA HIS A 150 -10.13 -1.13 4.13
C HIS A 150 -9.86 -2.37 4.99
N LEU A 151 -8.61 -2.84 5.01
CA LEU A 151 -8.19 -3.94 5.88
C LEU A 151 -8.44 -3.60 7.35
N LEU A 152 -8.21 -2.37 7.80
CA LEU A 152 -8.48 -1.96 9.19
C LEU A 152 -9.97 -1.73 9.48
N GLY A 153 -10.80 -1.57 8.45
CA GLY A 153 -12.21 -1.16 8.59
C GLY A 153 -12.36 0.32 8.97
N GLY A 154 -11.37 1.16 8.63
CA GLY A 154 -11.33 2.57 9.01
C GLY A 154 -9.93 3.17 8.91
N PRO A 155 -9.73 4.41 9.41
CA PRO A 155 -8.43 5.06 9.37
C PRO A 155 -7.40 4.36 10.28
N LEU A 156 -6.12 4.69 10.08
CA LEU A 156 -5.04 4.26 10.96
C LEU A 156 -5.31 4.59 12.45
N PRO A 157 -4.71 3.84 13.39
CA PRO A 157 -4.83 4.13 14.82
C PRO A 157 -4.40 5.57 15.16
N ARG A 158 -5.00 6.12 16.22
CA ARG A 158 -4.73 7.50 16.66
C ARG A 158 -3.23 7.73 16.88
N GLY A 159 -2.73 8.82 16.31
CA GLY A 159 -1.33 9.25 16.48
C GLY A 159 -0.46 8.96 15.26
N TRP A 160 -0.92 8.13 14.33
CA TRP A 160 -0.29 7.98 13.02
C TRP A 160 -0.59 9.19 12.13
N LYS A 161 0.42 9.59 11.35
CA LYS A 161 0.27 10.49 10.21
C LYS A 161 0.54 9.70 8.93
N THR A 162 0.13 10.25 7.79
CA THR A 162 0.42 9.69 6.47
C THR A 162 1.19 10.72 5.62
N GLU A 163 2.05 10.25 4.74
CA GLU A 163 2.81 11.08 3.80
C GLU A 163 2.86 10.37 2.44
N ASN A 164 2.40 11.04 1.37
CA ASN A 164 2.63 10.55 0.01
C ASN A 164 4.07 10.89 -0.39
N ILE A 165 4.86 9.88 -0.74
CA ILE A 165 6.29 10.00 -1.03
C ILE A 165 6.65 9.73 -2.49
N CYS A 166 5.70 9.67 -3.42
CA CYS A 166 5.96 9.33 -4.83
C CYS A 166 7.03 10.22 -5.49
N ASN A 167 7.06 11.50 -5.11
CA ASN A 167 8.03 12.47 -5.61
C ASN A 167 9.29 12.61 -4.72
N ARG A 168 9.47 11.69 -3.75
CA ARG A 168 10.53 11.68 -2.74
C ARG A 168 11.33 10.38 -2.71
N LEU A 169 11.23 9.57 -3.76
CA LEU A 169 12.03 8.38 -3.96
C LEU A 169 13.13 8.66 -4.99
N ASP A 170 14.39 8.39 -4.61
CA ASP A 170 15.50 8.40 -5.56
C ASP A 170 15.42 7.15 -6.44
N ALA A 171 14.93 7.31 -7.66
CA ALA A 171 14.75 6.22 -8.62
C ALA A 171 16.02 5.40 -8.88
N ARG A 172 17.22 5.99 -8.76
CA ARG A 172 18.47 5.25 -8.93
C ARG A 172 18.73 4.30 -7.75
N ARG A 173 18.34 4.71 -6.54
CA ARG A 173 18.45 3.86 -5.35
C ARG A 173 17.42 2.73 -5.36
N VAL A 174 16.19 3.00 -5.82
CA VAL A 174 15.18 1.96 -6.04
C VAL A 174 15.70 0.91 -7.03
N ALA A 175 16.16 1.36 -8.20
CA ALA A 175 16.71 0.45 -9.21
C ALA A 175 17.95 -0.32 -8.70
N GLY A 176 18.82 0.34 -7.92
CA GLY A 176 19.98 -0.30 -7.29
C GLY A 176 19.58 -1.37 -6.27
N TYR A 177 18.54 -1.12 -5.47
CA TYR A 177 18.01 -2.08 -4.50
C TYR A 177 17.56 -3.37 -5.20
N PHE A 178 16.72 -3.27 -6.23
CA PHE A 178 16.22 -4.44 -6.96
C PHE A 178 17.30 -5.15 -7.76
N ALA A 179 18.30 -4.43 -8.29
CA ALA A 179 19.43 -5.07 -8.96
C ALA A 179 20.25 -5.95 -8.00
N GLU A 180 20.32 -5.58 -6.72
CA GLU A 180 21.05 -6.33 -5.70
C GLU A 180 20.20 -7.45 -5.05
N HIS A 181 18.92 -7.19 -4.79
CA HIS A 181 18.08 -8.06 -3.96
C HIS A 181 17.02 -8.84 -4.76
N GLY A 182 16.69 -8.40 -5.98
CA GLY A 182 15.51 -8.87 -6.71
C GLY A 182 14.21 -8.48 -5.99
N GLY A 183 13.14 -9.24 -6.24
CA GLY A 183 11.88 -9.12 -5.50
C GLY A 183 11.01 -7.91 -5.85
N GLU A 184 11.23 -7.27 -6.99
CA GLU A 184 10.29 -6.24 -7.49
C GLU A 184 8.89 -6.84 -7.63
N HIS A 185 7.86 -6.12 -7.18
CA HIS A 185 6.47 -6.59 -7.07
C HIS A 185 6.25 -7.65 -5.98
N HIS A 186 7.03 -7.55 -4.91
CA HIS A 186 6.78 -8.25 -3.66
C HIS A 186 6.80 -7.23 -2.54
N ALA A 187 5.66 -7.04 -1.88
CA ALA A 187 5.42 -5.93 -0.96
C ALA A 187 6.54 -5.65 0.06
N LEU A 188 7.14 -6.68 0.64
CA LEU A 188 8.26 -6.48 1.59
C LEU A 188 9.52 -5.89 0.94
N TYR A 189 9.88 -6.36 -0.25
CA TYR A 189 11.05 -5.86 -0.96
C TYR A 189 10.79 -4.44 -1.48
N ASP A 190 9.59 -4.16 -1.97
CA ASP A 190 9.20 -2.83 -2.43
C ASP A 190 9.19 -1.82 -1.27
N ALA A 191 8.60 -2.16 -0.12
CA ALA A 191 8.65 -1.33 1.09
C ALA A 191 10.09 -1.07 1.59
N ARG A 192 10.98 -2.08 1.51
CA ARG A 192 12.41 -1.91 1.84
C ARG A 192 13.12 -1.02 0.83
N ALA A 193 12.85 -1.20 -0.47
CA ALA A 193 13.39 -0.36 -1.53
C ALA A 193 13.02 1.10 -1.30
N HIS A 194 11.74 1.39 -1.00
CA HIS A 194 11.24 2.70 -0.65
C HIS A 194 11.97 3.30 0.56
N GLY A 195 12.17 2.51 1.62
CA GLY A 195 12.91 2.95 2.80
C GLY A 195 14.37 3.28 2.55
N SER A 196 15.03 2.55 1.64
CA SER A 196 16.42 2.81 1.24
C SER A 196 16.57 4.02 0.32
N ALA A 197 15.51 4.32 -0.45
CA ALA A 197 15.52 5.31 -1.52
C ALA A 197 14.90 6.67 -1.15
N PHE A 198 14.23 6.78 -0.01
CA PHE A 198 13.58 8.01 0.43
C PHE A 198 14.57 9.18 0.68
N ILE A 199 14.26 10.37 0.14
CA ILE A 199 15.08 11.61 0.23
C ILE A 199 14.35 12.81 0.82
#